data_AF-A0AAE8MJD6-F1
#
_entry.id   AF-A0AAE8MJD6-F1
#
_cell.length_a   1.000
_cell.length_b   1.000
_cell.length_c   1.000
_cell.angle_alpha   90.00
_cell.angle_beta   90.00
_cell.angle_gamma   90.00
#
_symmetry.space_group_name_H-M   'P 1'
#
loop_
_entity.id
_entity.type
_entity.pdbx_description
1 polymer ?
#
loop_
_entity_poly.entity_id
_entity_poly.type
_entity_poly.pdbx_seq_one_letter_code
_entity_poly.pdbx_strand_id
1 'polypeptide(L)'
;MIIYRVLALSIALLRTVIAVPLVLSCSDPELITLRQNISSQRVQREIGGCLSNTATILRPDDVRLYNTTSRWGTFAVTTIQVAIQPGTEWDISKIVKYCNKHSIDYWVYTGGHYTPKALASFNDVLISMPNPRDITIDLDVIWYKGYAATRGACDCVGIAGAGLSGGHGRLEGFYGLVSDNMV
;
A
#
# COMPACT_ATOMS: atom_id res chain seq x y z
N MET A 1 -44.41 57.44 -4.23
CA MET A 1 -42.97 57.10 -4.33
C MET A 1 -42.52 56.23 -3.14
N ILE A 2 -43.21 55.11 -2.87
CA ILE A 2 -42.91 54.20 -1.73
C ILE A 2 -43.27 52.75 -2.14
N ILE A 3 -42.76 52.26 -3.28
CA ILE A 3 -42.99 50.86 -3.72
C ILE A 3 -41.67 50.13 -4.06
N TYR A 4 -40.52 50.83 -4.09
CA TYR A 4 -39.23 50.24 -4.50
C TYR A 4 -38.24 49.95 -3.35
N ARG A 5 -38.71 49.65 -2.13
CA ARG A 5 -37.81 49.37 -0.99
C ARG A 5 -38.04 48.05 -0.25
N VAL A 6 -38.95 47.19 -0.71
CA VAL A 6 -39.20 45.88 -0.05
C VAL A 6 -38.73 44.69 -0.89
N LEU A 7 -38.31 44.90 -2.14
CA LEU A 7 -37.86 43.81 -3.03
C LEU A 7 -36.34 43.53 -3.01
N ALA A 8 -35.59 44.11 -2.07
CA ALA A 8 -34.14 43.95 -1.98
C ALA A 8 -33.69 43.07 -0.81
N LEU A 9 -34.61 42.50 -0.02
CA LEU A 9 -34.29 41.69 1.16
C LEU A 9 -34.66 40.19 1.03
N SER A 10 -35.00 39.72 -0.15
CA SER A 10 -35.44 38.33 -0.39
C SER A 10 -34.50 37.48 -1.25
N ILE A 11 -33.33 37.99 -1.67
CA ILE A 11 -32.37 37.24 -2.52
C ILE A 11 -31.05 36.89 -1.78
N ALA A 12 -30.89 37.31 -0.52
CA ALA A 12 -29.65 37.10 0.24
C ALA A 12 -29.63 35.85 1.15
N LEU A 13 -30.45 34.83 0.87
CA LEU A 13 -30.53 33.63 1.74
C LEU A 13 -30.26 32.29 1.05
N LEU A 14 -29.76 32.28 -0.19
CA LEU A 14 -29.63 31.01 -0.93
C LEU A 14 -28.29 30.82 -1.64
N ARG A 15 -27.13 30.99 -0.97
CA ARG A 15 -25.84 30.41 -1.44
C ARG A 15 -24.82 30.20 -0.32
N THR A 16 -25.05 29.22 0.53
CA THR A 16 -23.94 28.44 1.12
C THR A 16 -24.41 26.99 1.29
N VAL A 17 -24.57 26.28 0.18
CA VAL A 17 -24.42 24.82 0.22
C VAL A 17 -22.92 24.59 0.30
N ILE A 18 -22.40 24.46 1.51
CA ILE A 18 -21.07 23.89 1.71
C ILE A 18 -21.19 22.48 1.13
N ALA A 19 -20.46 22.22 0.04
CA ALA A 19 -20.26 20.87 -0.43
C ALA A 19 -19.52 20.13 0.70
N VAL A 20 -20.28 19.47 1.57
CA VAL A 20 -19.72 18.44 2.44
C VAL A 20 -19.18 17.40 1.47
N PRO A 21 -17.85 17.16 1.39
CA PRO A 21 -17.38 16.05 0.60
C PRO A 21 -18.11 14.82 1.13
N LEU A 22 -18.75 14.09 0.22
CA LEU A 22 -19.24 12.74 0.51
C LEU A 22 -18.01 11.95 0.95
N VAL A 23 -17.74 11.94 2.26
CA VAL A 23 -16.96 10.89 2.86
C VAL A 23 -17.82 9.67 2.62
N LEU A 24 -17.46 8.88 1.61
CA LEU A 24 -17.92 7.50 1.52
C LEU A 24 -17.40 6.84 2.79
N SER A 25 -18.17 6.95 3.86
CA SER A 25 -17.97 6.17 5.06
C SER A 25 -18.19 4.74 4.60
N CYS A 26 -17.12 3.96 4.63
CA CYS A 26 -17.18 2.52 4.45
C CYS A 26 -18.10 1.99 5.56
N SER A 27 -19.39 1.83 5.26
CA SER A 27 -20.39 1.41 6.23
C SER A 27 -20.03 0.03 6.78
N ASP A 28 -20.17 -0.13 8.09
CA ASP A 28 -19.88 -1.35 8.83
C ASP A 28 -21.17 -2.15 9.08
N PRO A 29 -21.40 -3.29 8.38
CA PRO A 29 -22.26 -4.33 8.91
C PRO A 29 -21.50 -5.21 9.91
N GLU A 30 -22.20 -5.56 10.98
CA GLU A 30 -21.73 -6.35 12.13
C GLU A 30 -21.44 -7.82 11.78
N LEU A 31 -20.49 -8.41 12.52
CA LEU A 31 -19.70 -9.60 12.17
C LEU A 31 -20.37 -10.94 12.52
N ILE A 32 -20.58 -11.80 11.51
CA ILE A 32 -20.10 -13.21 11.48
C ILE A 32 -19.89 -13.57 9.99
N THR A 33 -18.68 -13.40 9.43
CA THR A 33 -18.38 -13.89 8.07
C THR A 33 -17.52 -15.14 8.12
N LEU A 34 -18.12 -16.27 7.73
CA LEU A 34 -17.38 -17.48 7.33
C LEU A 34 -16.34 -17.09 6.26
N ARG A 35 -15.16 -17.74 6.25
CA ARG A 35 -14.14 -17.53 5.22
C ARG A 35 -14.71 -17.85 3.83
N GLN A 36 -15.16 -16.83 3.11
CA GLN A 36 -15.61 -16.94 1.73
C GLN A 36 -14.42 -16.79 0.79
N ASN A 37 -14.48 -17.47 -0.36
CA ASN A 37 -13.43 -17.38 -1.38
C ASN A 37 -13.23 -15.91 -1.81
N ILE A 38 -11.99 -15.44 -1.76
CA ILE A 38 -11.64 -14.07 -2.09
C ILE A 38 -11.46 -13.92 -3.59
N SER A 39 -12.02 -12.85 -4.18
CA SER A 39 -11.87 -12.55 -5.60
C SER A 39 -11.52 -11.09 -5.83
N SER A 40 -10.79 -10.80 -6.90
CA SER A 40 -10.39 -9.43 -7.23
C SER A 40 -11.61 -8.53 -7.52
N GLN A 41 -12.71 -9.08 -8.04
CA GLN A 41 -13.97 -8.37 -8.25
C GLN A 41 -14.64 -8.00 -6.92
N ARG A 42 -14.59 -8.90 -5.93
CA ARG A 42 -15.11 -8.64 -4.59
C ARG A 42 -14.32 -7.52 -3.91
N VAL A 43 -12.99 -7.63 -3.90
CA VAL A 43 -12.10 -6.60 -3.33
C VAL A 43 -12.32 -5.25 -4.02
N GLN A 44 -12.38 -5.22 -5.35
CA GLN A 44 -12.65 -3.98 -6.09
C GLN A 44 -13.97 -3.34 -5.66
N ARG A 45 -15.05 -4.12 -5.55
CA ARG A 45 -16.37 -3.62 -5.21
C ARG A 45 -16.43 -3.11 -3.76
N GLU A 46 -15.78 -3.81 -2.84
CA GLU A 46 -15.89 -3.53 -1.41
C GLU A 46 -14.97 -2.38 -0.96
N ILE A 47 -13.71 -2.35 -1.40
CA ILE A 47 -12.74 -1.33 -0.95
C ILE A 47 -12.26 -0.40 -2.06
N GLY A 48 -12.47 -0.72 -3.33
CA GLY A 48 -11.88 0.04 -4.44
C GLY A 48 -12.23 1.53 -4.44
N GLY A 49 -13.47 1.90 -4.07
CA GLY A 49 -13.90 3.29 -3.94
C GLY A 49 -13.37 4.02 -2.68
N CYS A 50 -12.77 3.28 -1.75
CA CYS A 50 -12.19 3.84 -0.52
C CYS A 50 -10.70 4.15 -0.66
N LEU A 51 -10.01 3.57 -1.64
CA LEU A 51 -8.58 3.78 -1.88
C LEU A 51 -8.34 5.08 -2.65
N SER A 52 -7.10 5.58 -2.62
CA SER A 52 -6.68 6.73 -3.42
C SER A 52 -6.82 6.44 -4.93
N ASN A 53 -6.97 7.49 -5.72
CA ASN A 53 -7.07 7.39 -7.18
C ASN A 53 -5.80 6.81 -7.84
N THR A 54 -4.69 6.76 -7.09
CA THR A 54 -3.40 6.20 -7.52
C THR A 54 -3.21 4.75 -7.10
N ALA A 55 -4.10 4.21 -6.26
CA ALA A 55 -4.07 2.80 -5.88
C ALA A 55 -4.55 1.91 -7.03
N THR A 56 -3.97 0.73 -7.15
CA THR A 56 -4.33 -0.25 -8.20
C THR A 56 -4.68 -1.59 -7.58
N ILE A 57 -5.84 -2.14 -7.94
CA ILE A 57 -6.23 -3.52 -7.61
C ILE A 57 -6.00 -4.36 -8.87
N LEU A 58 -5.02 -5.25 -8.80
CA LEU A 58 -4.60 -6.13 -9.88
C LEU A 58 -5.38 -7.45 -9.82
N ARG A 59 -5.86 -7.87 -11.00
CA ARG A 59 -6.68 -9.06 -11.19
C ARG A 59 -5.85 -10.17 -11.85
N PRO A 60 -6.26 -11.45 -11.76
CA PRO A 60 -5.52 -12.56 -12.40
C PRO A 60 -5.33 -12.41 -13.91
N ASP A 61 -6.23 -11.69 -14.58
CA ASP A 61 -6.18 -11.39 -16.01
C ASP A 61 -5.37 -10.13 -16.35
N ASP A 62 -4.90 -9.36 -15.36
CA ASP A 62 -4.04 -8.20 -15.58
C ASP A 62 -2.59 -8.65 -15.78
N VAL A 63 -2.04 -8.36 -16.97
CA VAL A 63 -0.65 -8.69 -17.33
C VAL A 63 0.38 -8.08 -16.37
N ARG A 64 0.04 -6.97 -15.69
CA ARG A 64 0.92 -6.31 -14.72
C ARG A 64 1.03 -7.08 -13.41
N LEU A 65 0.11 -7.99 -13.11
CA LEU A 65 0.13 -8.80 -11.89
C LEU A 65 1.45 -9.56 -11.77
N TYR A 66 1.84 -10.26 -12.84
CA TYR A 66 3.10 -11.02 -12.86
C TYR A 66 4.31 -10.13 -12.50
N ASN A 67 4.47 -8.98 -13.16
CA ASN A 67 5.59 -8.08 -12.89
C ASN A 67 5.54 -7.46 -11.48
N THR A 68 4.34 -7.25 -10.94
CA THR A 68 4.13 -6.60 -9.64
C THR A 68 4.34 -7.55 -8.46
N THR A 69 4.24 -8.86 -8.70
CA THR A 69 4.35 -9.90 -7.66
C THR A 69 5.48 -10.89 -7.90
N SER A 70 6.26 -10.70 -8.97
CA SER A 70 7.42 -11.54 -9.31
C SER A 70 8.44 -11.53 -8.18
N ARG A 71 9.03 -12.68 -7.86
CA ARG A 71 10.05 -12.81 -6.82
C ARG A 71 11.38 -13.21 -7.44
N TRP A 72 12.47 -12.91 -6.73
CA TRP A 72 13.82 -13.30 -7.16
C TRP A 72 13.99 -14.84 -7.26
N GLY A 73 13.34 -15.59 -6.38
CA GLY A 73 13.48 -17.05 -6.29
C GLY A 73 12.20 -17.82 -6.65
N THR A 74 12.38 -19.06 -7.13
CA THR A 74 11.32 -20.01 -7.49
C THR A 74 10.89 -20.95 -6.36
N PHE A 75 11.43 -20.76 -5.16
CA PHE A 75 11.05 -21.54 -3.98
C PHE A 75 9.69 -21.10 -3.42
N ALA A 76 8.83 -22.08 -3.12
CA ALA A 76 7.47 -21.87 -2.59
C ALA A 76 6.67 -20.87 -3.42
N VAL A 77 6.68 -21.06 -4.75
CA VAL A 77 5.88 -20.24 -5.68
C VAL A 77 4.40 -20.54 -5.45
N THR A 78 3.60 -19.47 -5.40
CA THR A 78 2.15 -19.53 -5.33
C THR A 78 1.57 -18.59 -6.38
N THR A 79 0.37 -18.89 -6.83
CA THR A 79 -0.38 -18.05 -7.76
C THR A 79 -1.12 -16.99 -6.97
N ILE A 80 -0.73 -15.72 -7.15
CA ILE A 80 -1.43 -14.59 -6.54
C ILE A 80 -2.75 -14.35 -7.27
N GLN A 81 -3.86 -14.37 -6.53
CA GLN A 81 -5.20 -14.14 -7.10
C GLN A 81 -5.62 -12.67 -7.03
N VAL A 82 -5.15 -11.95 -6.00
CA VAL A 82 -5.42 -10.52 -5.83
C VAL A 82 -4.17 -9.85 -5.30
N ALA A 83 -3.72 -8.81 -5.98
CA ALA A 83 -2.70 -7.90 -5.46
C ALA A 83 -3.24 -6.47 -5.44
N ILE A 84 -2.93 -5.73 -4.38
CA ILE A 84 -3.28 -4.32 -4.24
C ILE A 84 -1.97 -3.55 -4.16
N GLN A 85 -1.76 -2.60 -5.06
CA GLN A 85 -0.70 -1.60 -4.96
C GLN A 85 -1.28 -0.34 -4.31
N PRO A 86 -0.89 -0.01 -3.07
CA PRO A 86 -1.24 1.24 -2.43
C PRO A 86 -0.73 2.43 -3.25
N GLY A 87 -1.52 3.49 -3.38
CA GLY A 87 -1.07 4.74 -4.00
C GLY A 87 -0.52 5.75 -2.99
N THR A 88 -0.97 5.64 -1.75
CA THR A 88 -0.58 6.48 -0.60
C THR A 88 -0.46 5.63 0.67
N GLU A 89 0.15 6.16 1.72
CA GLU A 89 0.27 5.51 3.02
C GLU A 89 -1.11 5.21 3.63
N TRP A 90 -2.09 6.08 3.40
CA TRP A 90 -3.45 5.90 3.89
C TRP A 90 -4.14 4.67 3.32
N ASP A 91 -3.82 4.29 2.08
CA ASP A 91 -4.38 3.10 1.44
C ASP A 91 -3.97 1.83 2.20
N ILE A 92 -2.73 1.78 2.69
CA ILE A 92 -2.22 0.63 3.47
C ILE A 92 -3.11 0.40 4.68
N SER A 93 -3.39 1.45 5.45
CA SER A 93 -4.23 1.35 6.65
C SER A 93 -5.65 0.88 6.33
N LYS A 94 -6.22 1.32 5.20
CA LYS A 94 -7.55 0.91 4.74
C LYS A 94 -7.57 -0.55 4.33
N ILE A 95 -6.57 -0.99 3.56
CA ILE A 95 -6.43 -2.38 3.11
C ILE A 95 -6.29 -3.31 4.33
N VAL A 96 -5.43 -2.99 5.29
CA VAL A 96 -5.25 -3.79 6.51
C VAL A 96 -6.54 -3.87 7.32
N LYS A 97 -7.24 -2.75 7.52
CA LYS A 97 -8.53 -2.73 8.22
C LYS A 97 -9.58 -3.57 7.52
N TYR A 98 -9.65 -3.49 6.18
CA TYR A 98 -10.54 -4.32 5.38
C TYR A 98 -10.20 -5.81 5.53
N CYS A 99 -8.94 -6.19 5.41
CA CYS A 99 -8.52 -7.57 5.58
C CYS A 99 -8.89 -8.11 6.98
N ASN A 100 -8.59 -7.35 8.03
CA ASN A 100 -8.93 -7.71 9.41
C ASN A 100 -10.45 -7.85 9.61
N LYS A 101 -11.25 -6.91 9.09
CA LYS A 101 -12.72 -6.92 9.19
C LYS A 101 -13.34 -8.17 8.54
N HIS A 102 -12.74 -8.66 7.47
CA HIS A 102 -13.27 -9.77 6.69
C HIS A 102 -12.56 -11.11 6.93
N SER A 103 -11.66 -11.18 7.93
CA SER A 103 -10.83 -12.37 8.21
C SER A 103 -10.09 -12.87 6.97
N ILE A 104 -9.53 -11.93 6.20
CA ILE A 104 -8.72 -12.19 5.00
C ILE A 104 -7.26 -12.09 5.41
N ASP A 105 -6.49 -13.16 5.23
CA ASP A 105 -5.04 -13.09 5.42
C ASP A 105 -4.43 -12.15 4.38
N TYR A 106 -3.37 -11.44 4.76
CA TYR A 106 -2.68 -10.57 3.83
C TYR A 106 -1.18 -10.68 4.00
N TRP A 107 -0.48 -10.33 2.93
CA TRP A 107 0.97 -10.29 2.96
C TRP A 107 1.52 -9.08 2.22
N VAL A 108 2.47 -8.40 2.85
CA VAL A 108 3.16 -7.26 2.29
C VAL A 108 4.35 -7.72 1.43
N TYR A 109 4.32 -7.34 0.16
CA TYR A 109 5.37 -7.58 -0.82
C TYR A 109 6.17 -6.29 -1.03
N THR A 110 7.51 -6.39 -1.07
CA THR A 110 8.44 -5.28 -1.33
C THR A 110 9.46 -5.66 -2.40
N GLY A 111 10.73 -5.89 -2.05
CA GLY A 111 11.81 -6.19 -3.01
C GLY A 111 11.87 -7.64 -3.49
N GLY A 112 10.89 -8.49 -3.19
CA GLY A 112 10.79 -9.86 -3.72
C GLY A 112 11.91 -10.86 -3.36
N HIS A 113 12.85 -10.47 -2.50
CA HIS A 113 14.08 -11.21 -2.15
C HIS A 113 13.96 -12.12 -0.92
N TYR A 114 12.74 -12.53 -0.57
CA TYR A 114 12.47 -13.46 0.52
C TYR A 114 12.04 -14.84 0.00
N THR A 115 12.19 -15.88 0.82
CA THR A 115 11.82 -17.27 0.49
C THR A 115 11.13 -18.05 1.64
N PRO A 116 10.14 -17.49 2.36
CA PRO A 116 9.44 -18.26 3.40
C PRO A 116 8.69 -19.46 2.83
N LYS A 117 8.60 -20.54 3.61
CA LYS A 117 7.86 -21.76 3.24
C LYS A 117 6.34 -21.55 3.22
N ALA A 118 5.82 -20.68 4.10
CA ALA A 118 4.39 -20.39 4.24
C ALA A 118 3.72 -19.88 2.95
N LEU A 119 4.52 -19.47 1.97
CA LEU A 119 4.05 -18.92 0.71
C LEU A 119 3.44 -19.95 -0.21
N ALA A 120 3.91 -21.19 -0.13
CA ALA A 120 3.36 -22.29 -0.92
C ALA A 120 1.86 -22.49 -0.68
N SER A 121 1.35 -22.05 0.49
CA SER A 121 -0.05 -22.12 0.88
C SER A 121 -0.77 -20.77 0.88
N PHE A 122 -0.09 -19.67 0.56
CA PHE A 122 -0.69 -18.34 0.57
C PHE A 122 -1.64 -18.16 -0.64
N ASN A 123 -2.86 -17.71 -0.38
CA ASN A 123 -3.92 -17.61 -1.40
C ASN A 123 -4.84 -16.38 -1.25
N ASP A 124 -4.51 -15.45 -0.34
CA ASP A 124 -5.34 -14.29 -0.04
C ASP A 124 -4.73 -12.98 -0.63
N VAL A 125 -4.85 -11.84 0.06
CA VAL A 125 -4.53 -10.52 -0.52
C VAL A 125 -3.05 -10.18 -0.40
N LEU A 126 -2.38 -9.98 -1.53
CA LEU A 126 -1.03 -9.42 -1.54
C LEU A 126 -1.08 -7.89 -1.56
N ILE A 127 -0.41 -7.24 -0.60
CA ILE A 127 -0.19 -5.79 -0.58
C ILE A 127 1.17 -5.52 -1.20
N SER A 128 1.21 -5.19 -2.49
CA SER A 128 2.47 -4.92 -3.22
C SER A 128 2.87 -3.46 -3.06
N MET A 129 3.88 -3.22 -2.25
CA MET A 129 4.42 -1.89 -2.00
C MET A 129 5.15 -1.40 -3.25
N PRO A 130 4.71 -0.31 -3.88
CA PRO A 130 5.46 0.28 -4.98
C PRO A 130 6.81 0.80 -4.47
N ASN A 131 7.81 0.82 -5.35
CA ASN A 131 9.06 1.53 -5.04
C ASN A 131 8.72 3.01 -4.73
N PRO A 132 9.27 3.59 -3.64
CA PRO A 132 9.06 4.99 -3.33
C PRO A 132 9.49 5.84 -4.53
N ARG A 133 8.60 6.73 -4.99
CA ARG A 133 8.90 7.59 -6.16
C ARG A 133 9.75 8.80 -5.78
N ASP A 134 9.74 9.19 -4.50
CA ASP A 134 10.31 10.47 -4.05
C ASP A 134 11.67 10.36 -3.37
N ILE A 135 12.21 9.15 -3.14
CA ILE A 135 13.52 8.97 -2.50
C ILE A 135 14.40 8.14 -3.41
N THR A 136 15.11 8.81 -4.31
CA THR A 136 16.27 8.22 -5.00
C THR A 136 17.52 8.75 -4.32
N ILE A 137 17.95 8.08 -3.25
CA ILE A 137 19.31 8.30 -2.74
C ILE A 137 20.22 7.51 -3.65
N ASP A 138 20.91 8.23 -4.54
CA ASP A 138 22.00 7.66 -5.32
C ASP A 138 23.17 7.36 -4.38
N LEU A 139 23.47 6.07 -4.23
CA LEU A 139 24.47 5.59 -3.28
C LEU A 139 25.89 5.95 -3.70
N ASP A 140 26.14 6.09 -5.00
CA ASP A 140 27.41 6.58 -5.50
C ASP A 140 27.56 8.07 -5.15
N VAL A 141 26.48 8.85 -5.29
CA VAL A 141 26.49 10.28 -4.96
C VAL A 141 26.77 10.52 -3.47
N ILE A 142 26.15 9.76 -2.56
CA ILE A 142 26.43 9.93 -1.13
C ILE A 142 27.85 9.46 -0.77
N TRP A 143 28.36 8.41 -1.43
CA TRP A 143 29.71 7.92 -1.25
C TRP A 143 30.76 8.98 -1.61
N TYR A 144 30.60 9.64 -2.77
CA TYR A 144 31.49 10.74 -3.17
C TYR A 144 31.41 11.96 -2.25
N LYS A 145 30.33 12.11 -1.48
CA LYS A 145 30.18 13.14 -0.45
C LYS A 145 30.70 12.70 0.92
N GLY A 146 31.28 11.50 1.04
CA GLY A 146 31.82 10.97 2.29
C GLY A 146 30.78 10.34 3.22
N TYR A 147 29.57 10.04 2.71
CA TYR A 147 28.52 9.35 3.45
C TYR A 147 28.36 7.91 2.98
N ALA A 148 27.86 7.04 3.86
CA ALA A 148 27.51 5.67 3.52
C ALA A 148 26.19 5.29 4.20
N ALA A 149 25.39 4.46 3.53
CA ALA A 149 24.16 3.92 4.08
C ALA A 149 24.32 2.42 4.33
N THR A 150 23.99 1.96 5.54
CA THR A 150 23.96 0.53 5.87
C THR A 150 22.88 -0.17 5.05
N ARG A 151 23.27 -1.24 4.35
CA ARG A 151 22.37 -2.06 3.51
C ARG A 151 22.92 -3.47 3.36
N GLY A 152 22.11 -4.35 2.76
CA GLY A 152 22.53 -5.70 2.39
C GLY A 152 23.64 -5.71 1.33
N ALA A 153 24.21 -6.90 1.06
CA ALA A 153 25.28 -7.05 0.08
C ALA A 153 24.82 -7.02 -1.38
N CYS A 154 23.53 -7.23 -1.68
CA CYS A 154 22.96 -7.11 -3.03
C CYS A 154 22.07 -5.89 -3.14
N ASP A 155 22.19 -5.19 -4.27
CA ASP A 155 21.38 -4.00 -4.57
C ASP A 155 19.91 -4.31 -4.83
N CYS A 156 19.65 -5.56 -5.23
CA CYS A 156 18.35 -6.09 -5.56
C CYS A 156 17.41 -6.29 -4.37
N VAL A 157 17.96 -6.35 -3.14
CA VAL A 157 17.19 -6.66 -1.93
C VAL A 157 16.49 -5.41 -1.43
N GLY A 158 15.17 -5.48 -1.25
CA GLY A 158 14.39 -4.39 -0.69
C GLY A 158 14.83 -4.05 0.74
N ILE A 159 15.18 -2.77 0.97
CA ILE A 159 15.72 -2.30 2.25
C ILE A 159 14.74 -2.46 3.42
N ALA A 160 13.44 -2.27 3.18
CA ALA A 160 12.41 -2.43 4.21
C ALA A 160 12.37 -3.88 4.73
N GLY A 161 12.39 -4.87 3.83
CA GLY A 161 12.36 -6.28 4.23
C GLY A 161 13.62 -6.70 4.97
N ALA A 162 14.80 -6.42 4.40
CA ALA A 162 16.07 -6.81 5.01
C ALA A 162 16.34 -6.06 6.31
N GLY A 163 16.15 -4.74 6.32
CA GLY A 163 16.43 -3.88 7.47
C GLY A 163 15.51 -4.15 8.66
N LEU A 164 14.20 -4.34 8.44
CA LEU A 164 13.28 -4.69 9.54
C LEU A 164 13.56 -6.09 10.12
N SER A 165 14.29 -6.94 9.39
CA SER A 165 14.74 -8.25 9.87
C SER A 165 16.16 -8.24 10.46
N GLY A 166 16.73 -7.05 10.72
CA GLY A 166 18.11 -6.84 11.13
C GLY A 166 18.95 -6.32 9.97
N GLY A 167 19.26 -7.20 9.01
CA GLY A 167 19.94 -6.84 7.76
C GLY A 167 21.47 -6.80 7.91
N HIS A 168 22.11 -7.89 7.48
CA HIS A 168 23.57 -8.02 7.44
C HIS A 168 24.16 -7.41 6.17
N GLY A 169 25.34 -6.80 6.30
CA GLY A 169 25.95 -6.05 5.21
C GLY A 169 27.44 -5.77 5.38
N ARG A 170 28.06 -5.23 4.33
CA ARG A 170 29.51 -4.92 4.32
C ARG A 170 29.91 -3.89 5.37
N LEU A 171 28.96 -3.05 5.77
CA LEU A 171 29.17 -1.94 6.71
C LEU A 171 28.85 -2.32 8.17
N GLU A 172 28.45 -3.57 8.41
CA GLU A 172 28.01 -4.02 9.72
C GLU A 172 29.08 -3.89 10.80
N GLY A 173 30.34 -4.21 10.48
CA GLY A 173 31.45 -4.06 11.41
C GLY A 173 31.77 -2.60 11.81
N PHE A 174 31.27 -1.62 11.07
CA PHE A 174 31.50 -0.20 11.33
C PHE A 174 30.28 0.49 11.97
N TYR A 175 29.07 0.12 11.55
CA TYR A 175 27.84 0.86 11.87
C TYR A 175 26.72 -0.03 12.43
N GLY A 176 26.96 -1.32 12.67
CA GLY A 176 25.92 -2.26 13.12
C GLY A 176 25.00 -2.73 11.99
N LEU A 177 23.92 -3.42 12.36
CA LEU A 177 22.94 -3.93 11.41
C LEU A 177 22.22 -2.78 10.70
N VAL A 178 21.58 -3.09 9.56
CA VAL A 178 20.73 -2.10 8.87
C VAL A 178 19.63 -1.56 9.78
N SER A 179 19.08 -2.40 10.66
CA SER A 179 18.08 -2.02 11.68
C SER A 179 18.59 -0.95 12.65
N ASP A 180 19.88 -0.98 12.98
CA ASP A 180 20.48 -0.10 14.00
C ASP A 180 20.61 1.35 13.50
N ASN A 181 20.40 1.56 12.20
CA ASN A 181 20.55 2.83 11.50
C ASN A 181 19.21 3.42 11.05
N MET A 182 18.09 2.87 11.52
CA MET A 182 16.76 3.45 11.33
C MET A 182 16.47 4.50 12.41
N VAL A 183 15.97 5.67 12.00
CA VAL A 183 15.67 6.82 12.88
C VAL A 183 14.19 7.16 12.90
#